data_AF-A0AAV4TPT9-F1
#
_entry.id   AF-A0AAV4TPT9-F1
#
_cell.length_a   1.000
_cell.length_b   1.000
_cell.length_c   1.000
_cell.angle_alpha   90.00
_cell.angle_beta   90.00
_cell.angle_gamma   90.00
#
_symmetry.space_group_name_H-M   'P 1'
#
loop_
_entity.id
_entity.type
_entity.pdbx_description
1 polymer ?
#
loop_
_entity_poly.entity_id
_entity_poly.type
_entity_poly.pdbx_seq_one_letter_code
_entity_poly.pdbx_strand_id
1 'polypeptide(L)'
;MILADIEPICEQKKEDFVNVIHEGMVTNINWEEKLDLNHLNQNDKTKLLTLLDRYKSVFAQSVSDLGSCDIVQHEINLTGKLPIRQKPYRVPYALKSEMKHQINTLLDAGIIQP
;
A
#
# COMPACT_ATOMS: atom_id res chain seq x y z
N MET A 1 19.87 -10.03 43.44
CA MET A 1 19.72 -9.14 42.27
C MET A 1 19.95 -10.02 41.05
N ILE A 2 18.90 -10.41 40.34
CA ILE A 2 19.00 -11.30 39.18
C ILE A 2 19.30 -10.39 37.99
N LEU A 3 20.53 -10.45 37.48
CA LEU A 3 20.88 -9.89 36.19
C LEU A 3 20.31 -10.83 35.14
N ALA A 4 19.31 -10.37 34.40
CA ALA A 4 18.82 -11.10 33.23
C ALA A 4 19.84 -10.89 32.10
N ASP A 5 20.49 -11.97 31.69
CA ASP A 5 21.30 -11.98 30.48
C ASP A 5 20.35 -11.81 29.28
N ILE A 6 20.42 -10.65 28.64
CA ILE A 6 19.66 -10.35 27.42
C ILE A 6 20.48 -10.90 26.26
N GLU A 7 20.08 -12.06 25.74
CA GLU A 7 20.60 -12.51 24.46
C GLU A 7 20.15 -11.54 23.35
N PRO A 8 21.04 -11.20 22.40
CA PRO A 8 20.70 -10.29 21.32
C PRO A 8 19.54 -10.89 20.51
N ILE A 9 18.51 -10.08 20.28
CA ILE A 9 17.41 -10.41 19.38
C ILE A 9 18.02 -10.85 18.06
N CYS A 10 17.75 -12.09 17.64
CA CYS A 10 18.24 -12.67 16.39
C CYS A 10 18.31 -11.62 15.29
N GLU A 11 19.49 -11.42 14.69
CA GLU A 11 19.63 -10.72 13.42
C GLU A 11 18.79 -11.50 12.39
N GLN A 12 17.52 -11.12 12.28
CA GLN A 12 16.73 -11.46 11.14
C GLN A 12 17.36 -10.68 9.99
N LYS A 13 18.21 -11.35 9.20
CA LYS A 13 18.39 -11.00 7.78
C LYS A 13 17.05 -11.23 7.09
N LYS A 14 16.06 -10.41 7.42
CA LYS A 14 14.93 -10.20 6.55
C LYS A 14 15.49 -9.28 5.49
N GLU A 15 15.72 -9.86 4.32
CA GLU A 15 15.65 -9.05 3.11
C GLU A 15 14.30 -8.33 3.20
N ASP A 16 14.34 -7.01 3.38
CA ASP A 16 13.16 -6.17 3.35
C ASP A 16 12.60 -6.25 1.93
N PHE A 17 11.82 -7.30 1.65
CA PHE A 17 11.06 -7.42 0.42
C PHE A 17 9.95 -6.37 0.46
N VAL A 18 10.30 -5.12 0.14
CA VAL A 18 9.32 -4.13 -0.26
C VAL A 18 9.04 -4.44 -1.73
N ASN A 19 8.01 -5.24 -1.99
CA ASN A 19 7.53 -5.47 -3.35
C ASN A 19 7.02 -4.14 -3.93
N VAL A 20 7.93 -3.38 -4.53
CA VAL A 20 7.60 -2.22 -5.35
C VAL A 20 7.76 -2.66 -6.79
N ILE A 21 6.66 -2.98 -7.46
CA ILE A 21 6.67 -3.25 -8.89
C ILE A 21 7.08 -1.95 -9.58
N HIS A 22 8.10 -2.04 -10.44
CA HIS A 22 8.65 -0.91 -11.18
C HIS A 22 8.63 -1.24 -12.67
N GLU A 23 7.68 -0.67 -13.41
CA GLU A 23 7.87 -0.32 -14.81
C GLU A 23 6.86 0.77 -15.20
N GLY A 24 7.32 2.02 -15.20
CA GLY A 24 6.71 3.08 -16.02
C GLY A 24 6.10 4.29 -15.32
N MET A 25 5.88 4.30 -14.01
CA MET A 25 5.23 5.44 -13.35
C MET A 25 6.19 6.22 -12.45
N VAL A 26 6.83 7.23 -13.02
CA VAL A 26 7.58 8.22 -12.24
C VAL A 26 6.57 9.06 -11.46
N THR A 27 6.35 8.71 -10.20
CA THR A 27 5.57 9.54 -9.29
C THR A 27 6.35 10.81 -9.00
N ASN A 28 5.97 11.94 -9.61
CA ASN A 28 6.51 13.25 -9.27
C ASN A 28 5.87 13.75 -7.95
N ILE A 29 6.21 13.11 -6.84
CA ILE A 29 5.91 13.64 -5.50
C ILE A 29 6.82 14.83 -5.23
N ASN A 30 6.24 15.99 -4.94
CA ASN A 30 6.92 17.11 -4.32
C ASN A 30 6.69 17.04 -2.80
N TRP A 31 7.72 16.66 -2.05
CA TRP A 31 7.62 16.46 -0.60
C TRP A 31 7.51 17.77 0.18
N GLU A 32 8.06 18.86 -0.34
CA GLU A 32 8.08 20.15 0.36
C GLU A 32 6.71 20.82 0.42
N GLU A 33 5.88 20.60 -0.59
CA GLU A 33 4.49 21.10 -0.60
C GLU A 33 3.56 20.22 0.24
N LYS A 34 3.89 18.94 0.40
CA LYS A 34 3.02 17.93 1.02
C LYS A 34 3.24 17.79 2.52
N LEU A 35 4.38 18.26 3.04
CA LEU A 35 4.79 18.07 4.44
C LEU A 35 5.16 19.40 5.10
N ASP A 36 4.64 19.63 6.30
CA ASP A 36 5.01 20.78 7.12
C ASP A 36 6.36 20.55 7.83
N LEU A 37 7.45 21.04 7.22
CA LEU A 37 8.83 20.84 7.71
C LEU A 37 9.38 22.02 8.54
N ASN A 38 8.55 22.98 8.91
CA ASN A 38 8.96 24.24 9.57
C ASN A 38 9.56 24.06 10.96
N HIS A 39 9.32 22.92 11.60
CA HIS A 39 9.80 22.59 12.95
C HIS A 39 11.20 21.96 12.96
N LEU A 40 11.77 21.65 11.79
CA LEU A 40 13.05 20.96 11.65
C LEU A 40 14.19 21.95 11.34
N ASN A 41 15.40 21.61 11.79
CA ASN A 41 16.61 22.30 11.39
C ASN A 41 16.94 22.03 9.92
N GLN A 42 17.66 22.95 9.27
CA GLN A 42 18.01 22.82 7.85
C GLN A 42 18.75 21.51 7.53
N ASN A 43 19.66 21.07 8.40
CA ASN A 43 20.39 19.82 8.23
C ASN A 43 19.51 18.56 8.34
N ASP A 44 18.45 18.60 9.15
CA ASP A 44 17.56 17.46 9.33
C ASP A 44 16.52 17.43 8.21
N LYS A 45 16.08 18.61 7.76
CA LYS A 45 15.22 18.77 6.59
C LYS A 45 15.86 18.16 5.33
N THR A 46 17.14 18.45 5.07
CA THR A 46 17.84 17.89 3.90
C THR A 46 18.01 16.37 3.98
N LYS A 47 18.34 15.83 5.16
CA LYS A 47 18.42 14.38 5.39
C LYS A 47 17.08 13.68 5.17
N LEU A 48 15.99 14.28 5.62
CA LEU A 48 14.65 13.72 5.45
C LEU A 48 14.21 13.74 3.99
N LEU A 49 14.39 14.86 3.28
CA LEU A 49 14.03 14.96 1.86
C LEU A 49 14.82 13.97 1.00
N THR A 50 16.13 13.85 1.24
CA THR A 50 16.97 12.87 0.51
C THR A 50 16.53 11.42 0.77
N LEU A 51 16.06 11.09 1.97
CA LEU A 51 15.52 9.77 2.28
C LEU A 51 14.17 9.52 1.59
N LEU A 52 13.28 10.50 1.59
CA LEU A 52 11.98 10.41 0.93
C LEU A 52 12.10 10.29 -0.59
N ASP A 53 13.04 11.01 -1.20
CA ASP A 53 13.35 10.87 -2.62
C ASP A 53 13.95 9.50 -2.96
N ARG A 54 14.81 8.97 -2.07
CA ARG A 54 15.39 7.63 -2.25
C ARG A 54 14.34 6.52 -2.24
N TYR A 55 13.34 6.62 -1.34
CA TYR A 55 12.28 5.61 -1.19
C TYR A 55 10.94 6.07 -1.76
N LYS A 56 10.98 6.97 -2.75
CA LYS A 56 9.78 7.57 -3.34
C LYS A 56 8.78 6.53 -3.85
N SER A 57 9.30 5.45 -4.40
CA SER A 57 8.53 4.35 -4.99
C SER A 57 7.79 3.50 -3.95
N VAL A 58 8.13 3.61 -2.66
CA VAL A 58 7.44 2.89 -1.58
C VAL A 58 6.07 3.50 -1.28
N PHE A 59 5.87 4.78 -1.60
CA PHE A 59 4.64 5.50 -1.29
C PHE A 59 3.69 5.53 -2.49
N ALA A 60 2.56 4.83 -2.38
CA ALA A 60 1.47 4.94 -3.35
C ALA A 60 0.79 6.32 -3.27
N GLN A 61 0.58 6.97 -4.41
CA GLN A 61 -0.22 8.20 -4.48
C GLN A 61 -1.67 7.94 -4.86
N SER A 62 -1.90 6.86 -5.59
CA SER A 62 -3.19 6.47 -6.15
C SER A 62 -3.37 4.95 -6.11
N VAL A 63 -4.58 4.49 -6.38
CA VAL A 63 -4.94 3.06 -6.39
C VAL A 63 -4.16 2.31 -7.48
N SER A 64 -3.82 2.96 -8.59
CA SER A 64 -2.99 2.40 -9.66
C SER A 64 -1.51 2.22 -9.26
N ASP A 65 -1.05 2.91 -8.21
CA ASP A 65 0.32 2.76 -7.71
C ASP A 65 0.44 1.62 -6.69
N LEU A 66 -0.67 0.95 -6.34
CA LEU A 66 -0.65 -0.20 -5.43
C LEU A 66 0.04 -1.39 -6.11
N GLY A 67 1.09 -1.92 -5.50
CA GLY A 67 1.75 -3.14 -5.94
C GLY A 67 0.99 -4.41 -5.54
N SER A 68 1.38 -5.55 -6.13
CA SER A 68 0.94 -6.89 -5.70
C SER A 68 2.01 -7.61 -4.89
N CYS A 69 1.58 -8.60 -4.10
CA CYS A 69 2.47 -9.53 -3.45
C CYS A 69 2.44 -10.87 -4.18
N ASP A 70 3.51 -11.18 -4.92
CA ASP A 70 3.59 -12.41 -5.72
C ASP A 70 4.18 -13.60 -4.93
N ILE A 71 4.53 -13.39 -3.66
CA ILE A 71 5.23 -14.38 -2.83
C ILE A 71 4.29 -15.48 -2.36
N VAL A 72 3.05 -15.12 -1.98
CA VAL A 72 2.08 -16.06 -1.41
C VAL A 72 0.69 -15.76 -1.95
N GLN A 73 0.01 -16.78 -2.47
CA GLN A 73 -1.41 -16.73 -2.76
C GLN A 73 -2.20 -17.23 -1.56
N HIS A 74 -3.15 -16.43 -1.09
CA HIS A 74 -4.00 -16.80 0.05
C HIS A 74 -5.10 -17.78 -0.37
N GLU A 75 -5.24 -18.88 0.38
CA GLU A 75 -6.34 -19.84 0.24
C GLU A 75 -7.41 -19.59 1.33
N ILE A 76 -8.68 -19.56 0.93
CA ILE A 76 -9.81 -19.41 1.86
C ILE A 76 -10.39 -20.80 2.14
N ASN A 77 -10.15 -21.32 3.35
CA ASN A 77 -10.68 -22.60 3.78
C ASN A 77 -12.18 -22.50 4.14
N LEU A 78 -13.04 -23.14 3.35
CA LEU A 78 -14.48 -23.13 3.54
C LEU A 78 -14.96 -24.27 4.45
N THR A 79 -16.01 -24.01 5.24
CA THR A 79 -16.68 -25.04 6.06
C THR A 79 -17.71 -25.85 5.26
N GLY A 80 -18.29 -25.26 4.21
CA GLY A 80 -19.29 -25.87 3.35
C GLY A 80 -18.88 -25.83 1.87
N LYS A 81 -19.38 -26.79 1.09
CA LYS A 81 -19.04 -26.94 -0.34
C LYS A 81 -20.06 -26.31 -1.30
N LEU A 82 -21.20 -25.85 -0.79
CA LEU A 82 -22.29 -25.33 -1.62
C LEU A 82 -22.15 -23.81 -1.81
N PRO A 83 -22.09 -23.31 -3.06
CA PRO A 83 -22.04 -21.88 -3.32
C PRO A 83 -23.39 -21.22 -2.98
N ILE A 84 -23.33 -20.00 -2.45
CA ILE A 84 -24.52 -19.21 -2.10
C ILE A 84 -24.64 -18.05 -3.09
N ARG A 85 -25.78 -17.94 -3.77
CA ARG A 85 -26.08 -16.80 -4.67
C ARG A 85 -27.08 -15.87 -4.00
N GLN A 86 -26.67 -14.63 -3.74
CA GLN A 86 -27.55 -13.59 -3.21
C GLN A 86 -27.74 -12.47 -4.24
N LYS A 87 -28.95 -11.91 -4.27
CA LYS A 87 -29.25 -10.77 -5.14
C LYS A 87 -28.63 -9.50 -4.54
N PRO A 88 -27.87 -8.69 -5.30
CA PRO A 88 -27.35 -7.43 -4.80
C PRO A 88 -28.49 -6.46 -4.45
N TYR A 89 -28.29 -5.68 -3.39
CA TYR A 89 -29.23 -4.64 -2.99
C TYR A 89 -29.28 -3.49 -3.99
N ARG A 90 -30.37 -2.72 -3.95
CA ARG A 90 -30.53 -1.55 -4.82
C ARG A 90 -29.64 -0.41 -4.35
N VAL A 91 -28.86 0.14 -5.27
CA VAL A 91 -28.01 1.32 -5.04
C VAL A 91 -28.84 2.59 -5.24
N PRO A 92 -28.85 3.54 -4.28
CA PRO A 92 -29.52 4.83 -4.43
C PRO A 92 -29.08 5.59 -5.68
N TYR A 93 -29.98 6.30 -6.35
CA TYR A 93 -29.68 6.99 -7.61
C TYR A 93 -28.52 7.99 -7.49
N ALA A 94 -28.45 8.73 -6.38
CA ALA A 94 -27.38 9.69 -6.12
C ALA A 94 -25.98 9.07 -6.05
N LEU A 95 -25.87 7.78 -5.72
CA LEU A 95 -24.59 7.08 -5.54
C LEU A 95 -24.17 6.26 -6.78
N LYS A 96 -25.04 6.15 -7.79
CA LYS A 96 -24.76 5.32 -8.97
C LYS A 96 -23.56 5.81 -9.77
N SER A 97 -23.37 7.12 -9.87
CA SER A 97 -22.23 7.73 -10.57
C SER A 97 -20.93 7.37 -9.86
N GLU A 98 -20.88 7.59 -8.55
CA GLU A 98 -19.71 7.30 -7.72
C GLU A 98 -19.36 5.81 -7.71
N MET A 99 -20.36 4.94 -7.57
CA MET A 99 -20.16 3.49 -7.62
C MET A 99 -19.54 3.06 -8.96
N LYS A 100 -20.01 3.61 -10.09
CA LYS A 100 -19.45 3.32 -11.41
C LYS A 100 -18.01 3.82 -11.52
N HIS A 101 -17.73 5.01 -10.99
CA HIS A 101 -16.39 5.58 -10.99
C HIS A 101 -15.42 4.65 -10.26
N GLN A 102 -15.75 4.23 -9.03
CA GLN A 102 -14.92 3.33 -8.24
C GLN A 102 -14.72 1.96 -8.90
N ILE A 103 -15.78 1.37 -9.46
CA ILE A 103 -15.67 0.09 -10.19
C ILE A 103 -14.69 0.23 -11.35
N ASN A 104 -14.79 1.30 -12.14
CA ASN A 104 -13.89 1.52 -13.27
C ASN A 104 -12.45 1.74 -12.79
N THR A 105 -12.23 2.53 -11.73
CA THR A 105 -10.89 2.71 -11.16
C THR A 105 -10.25 1.40 -10.72
N LEU A 106 -11.03 0.50 -10.10
CA LEU A 106 -10.52 -0.81 -9.66
C LEU A 106 -10.29 -1.78 -10.84
N LEU A 107 -11.11 -1.71 -11.89
CA LEU A 107 -10.92 -2.47 -13.13
C LEU A 107 -9.66 -2.01 -13.86
N ASP A 108 -9.48 -0.70 -14.03
CA ASP A 108 -8.31 -0.10 -14.68
C ASP A 108 -7.02 -0.42 -13.92
N ALA A 109 -7.10 -0.50 -12.59
CA ALA A 109 -5.98 -0.91 -11.73
C ALA A 109 -5.75 -2.44 -11.70
N GLY A 110 -6.60 -3.24 -12.36
CA GLY A 110 -6.47 -4.71 -12.39
C GLY A 110 -6.75 -5.42 -11.05
N ILE A 111 -7.34 -4.72 -10.07
CA ILE A 111 -7.66 -5.27 -8.74
C ILE A 111 -8.88 -6.19 -8.80
N ILE A 112 -9.83 -5.89 -9.70
CA ILE A 112 -11.03 -6.70 -9.96
C ILE A 112 -11.10 -7.10 -11.43
N GLN A 113 -11.84 -8.18 -11.72
CA GLN A 113 -12.01 -8.73 -13.07
C GLN A 113 -13.49 -9.08 -13.34
N PRO A 114 -13.95 -9.02 -14.62
CA PRO A 114 -15.34 -9.27 -15.00
C PRO A 114 -15.78 -10.75 -14.89
#